data_AF-A0A1W2A801-F1
#
_entry.id   AF-A0A1W2A801-F1
#
_cell.length_a   1.000
_cell.length_b   1.000
_cell.length_c   1.000
_cell.angle_alpha   90.00
_cell.angle_beta   90.00
_cell.angle_gamma   90.00
#
_symmetry.space_group_name_H-M   'P 1'
#
loop_
_entity.id
_entity.type
_entity.pdbx_description
1 polymer ?
#
loop_
_entity_poly.entity_id
_entity_poly.type
_entity_poly.pdbx_seq_one_letter_code
_entity_poly.pdbx_strand_id
1 'polypeptide(L)' 'MVEESGHFWMSMDSSEQLVIGNGEVLLINSKTGESTRIGNTVDEARTKLKELSKDEFFPDFMTDYNF' A
#
# COMPACT_ATOMS: atom_id res chain seq x y z
N MET A 1 -18.76 16.59 -6.47
CA MET A 1 -18.20 15.23 -6.59
C MET A 1 -16.78 15.36 -6.12
N VAL A 2 -16.45 14.80 -4.96
CA VAL A 2 -15.07 14.85 -4.45
C VAL A 2 -14.36 13.68 -5.13
N GLU A 3 -13.45 13.97 -6.05
CA GLU A 3 -12.49 12.97 -6.51
C GLU A 3 -11.57 12.68 -5.34
N GLU A 4 -11.92 11.67 -4.54
CA GLU A 4 -10.95 11.06 -3.63
C GLU A 4 -9.94 10.34 -4.51
N SER A 5 -8.81 11.00 -4.78
CA SER A 5 -7.66 10.46 -5.49
C SER A 5 -7.06 9.30 -4.70
N GLY A 6 -7.73 8.16 -4.74
CA GLY A 6 -7.24 6.92 -4.19
C GLY A 6 -6.12 6.41 -5.08
N HIS A 7 -4.93 6.18 -4.50
CA HIS A 7 -3.87 5.50 -5.23
C HIS A 7 -3.88 4.00 -4.90
N PHE A 8 -3.54 3.19 -5.90
CA PHE A 8 -3.65 1.74 -5.85
C PHE A 8 -2.39 1.08 -6.38
N TRP A 9 -1.86 0.10 -5.65
CA TRP A 9 -0.80 -0.81 -6.11
C TRP A 9 -1.19 -2.25 -5.85
N MET A 10 -0.70 -3.14 -6.69
CA MET A 10 -0.85 -4.58 -6.55
C MET A 10 0.52 -5.21 -6.38
N SER A 11 0.64 -6.22 -5.52
CA SER A 11 1.88 -6.97 -5.37
C SER A 11 2.25 -7.67 -6.69
N MET A 12 3.55 -7.91 -6.91
CA MET A 12 4.02 -8.61 -8.12
C MET A 12 3.36 -9.99 -8.33
N ASP A 13 3.00 -10.67 -7.25
CA ASP A 13 2.33 -11.98 -7.26
C ASP A 13 0.79 -11.88 -7.24
N SER A 14 0.24 -10.66 -7.26
CA SER A 14 -1.20 -10.36 -7.18
C SER A 14 -1.90 -10.86 -5.91
N SER A 15 -1.15 -11.29 -4.88
CA SER A 15 -1.72 -11.80 -3.63
C SER A 15 -2.22 -10.70 -2.69
N GLU A 16 -1.69 -9.48 -2.83
CA GLU A 16 -1.99 -8.35 -1.96
C GLU A 16 -2.10 -7.04 -2.74
N GLN A 17 -2.75 -6.06 -2.11
CA GLN A 17 -3.00 -4.73 -2.68
C GLN A 17 -2.69 -3.66 -1.64
N LEU A 18 -2.20 -2.51 -2.11
CA LEU A 18 -2.11 -1.29 -1.32
C LEU A 18 -3.14 -0.30 -1.82
N VAL A 19 -3.91 0.25 -0.88
CA VAL A 19 -4.85 1.34 -1.14
C VAL A 19 -4.45 2.52 -0.27
N ILE A 20 -4.31 3.69 -0.88
CA ILE A 20 -4.02 4.95 -0.20
C ILE A 20 -5.19 5.88 -0.43
N GLY A 21 -5.82 6.33 0.64
CA GLY A 21 -6.95 7.23 0.60
C GLY A 21 -7.33 7.71 1.99
N ASN A 22 -7.97 8.87 2.09
CA ASN A 22 -8.49 9.41 3.36
C ASN A 22 -7.46 9.48 4.52
N GLY A 23 -6.18 9.72 4.19
CA GLY A 23 -5.11 9.80 5.19
C GLY A 23 -4.74 8.45 5.80
N GLU A 24 -5.04 7.35 5.10
CA GLU A 24 -4.71 5.98 5.50
C GLU A 24 -4.05 5.23 4.34
N VAL A 25 -3.19 4.27 4.70
CA VAL A 25 -2.63 3.27 3.80
C VAL A 25 -3.01 1.88 4.30
N LEU A 26 -3.70 1.13 3.45
CA LEU A 26 -4.21 -0.21 3.75
C LEU A 26 -3.49 -1.25 2.92
N LEU A 27 -3.05 -2.34 3.55
CA LEU A 27 -2.64 -3.58 2.90
C LEU A 27 -3.82 -4.55 2.91
N ILE A 28 -4.25 -5.00 1.74
CA ILE A 28 -5.42 -5.85 1.56
C ILE A 28 -4.98 -7.18 0.98
N ASN A 29 -5.37 -8.29 1.60
CA ASN A 29 -5.19 -9.61 1.01
C ASN A 29 -6.21 -9.82 -0.13
N SER A 30 -5.74 -10.02 -1.36
CA SER A 30 -6.60 -10.15 -2.53
C SER A 30 -7.51 -11.39 -2.50
N LYS A 31 -7.15 -12.42 -1.72
CA LYS A 31 -7.89 -13.69 -1.65
C LYS A 31 -8.95 -13.67 -0.55
N THR A 32 -8.64 -13.10 0.61
CA THR A 32 -9.54 -13.07 1.77
C THR A 32 -10.33 -11.78 1.89
N GLY A 33 -9.85 -10.69 1.27
CA GLY A 33 -10.41 -9.34 1.42
C GLY A 33 -10.05 -8.69 2.75
N GLU A 34 -9.24 -9.34 3.59
CA GLU A 34 -8.83 -8.78 4.88
C GLU A 34 -7.90 -7.59 4.67
N SER A 35 -8.23 -6.47 5.31
CA SER A 35 -7.46 -5.23 5.25
C SER A 35 -6.76 -4.95 6.57
N THR A 36 -5.49 -4.59 6.51
CA THR A 36 -4.69 -4.12 7.64
C THR A 36 -4.21 -2.71 7.36
N ARG A 37 -4.45 -1.78 8.28
CA ARG A 37 -3.85 -0.43 8.19
C ARG A 37 -2.36 -0.53 8.49
N ILE A 38 -1.54 -0.06 7.56
CA ILE A 38 -0.07 -0.09 7.65
C ILE A 38 0.56 1.29 7.79
N GLY A 39 -0.23 2.36 7.75
CA GLY A 39 0.23 3.72 8.01
C GLY A 39 -0.85 4.78 7.77
N ASN A 40 -0.53 6.02 8.10
CA ASN A 40 -1.26 7.24 7.73
C ASN A 40 -0.55 8.05 6.64
N THR A 41 0.72 7.75 6.44
CA THR A 41 1.56 8.37 5.41
C THR A 41 2.20 7.28 4.57
N VAL A 42 2.65 7.65 3.37
CA VAL A 42 3.40 6.76 2.49
C VAL A 42 4.66 6.27 3.19
N ASP A 43 5.38 7.13 3.92
CA ASP A 43 6.64 6.77 4.58
C ASP A 43 6.45 5.79 5.74
N GLU A 44 5.38 5.93 6.51
CA GLU A 44 5.00 4.94 7.53
C GLU A 44 4.70 3.58 6.89
N ALA A 45 3.90 3.57 5.83
CA ALA A 45 3.56 2.35 5.10
C ALA A 45 4.79 1.69 4.48
N ARG A 46 5.71 2.47 3.89
CA ARG A 46 7.00 1.98 3.37
C ARG A 46 7.85 1.33 4.44
N THR A 47 7.93 1.96 5.62
CA THR A 47 8.64 1.39 6.77
C THR A 47 7.98 0.09 7.20
N LYS A 48 6.64 0.06 7.26
CA LYS A 48 5.90 -1.13 7.66
C LYS A 48 6.06 -2.30 6.69
N LEU A 49 6.09 -2.04 5.38
CA LEU A 49 6.35 -3.07 4.38
C LEU A 49 7.75 -3.66 4.49
N LYS A 50 8.78 -2.84 4.76
CA LYS A 50 10.13 -3.32 5.03
C LYS A 50 10.19 -4.20 6.28
N GLU A 51 9.51 -3.80 7.36
CA GLU A 51 9.41 -4.62 8.59
C GLU A 51 8.74 -5.98 8.33
N LEU A 52 7.79 -6.03 7.40
CA LEU A 52 7.11 -7.25 6.98
C LEU A 52 7.88 -8.06 5.93
N SER A 53 9.07 -7.58 5.50
CA SER A 53 9.83 -8.14 4.38
C SER A 53 8.99 -8.26 3.10
N LYS A 54 8.17 -7.23 2.85
CA LYS A 54 7.26 -7.15 1.70
C LYS A 54 7.66 -6.07 0.69
N ASP A 55 8.75 -5.37 0.92
CA ASP A 55 9.23 -4.27 0.06
C ASP A 55 9.58 -4.75 -1.36
N GLU A 56 10.03 -5.99 -1.53
CA GLU A 56 10.25 -6.57 -2.86
C GLU A 56 8.96 -6.76 -3.66
N PHE A 57 7.80 -6.92 -3.02
CA PHE A 57 6.52 -7.14 -3.69
C PHE A 57 5.88 -5.84 -4.19
N PHE A 58 6.32 -4.68 -3.68
CA PHE A 58 5.76 -3.38 -3.99
C PHE A 58 6.83 -2.34 -4.40
N PRO A 59 7.73 -2.64 -5.36
CA PRO A 59 8.87 -1.78 -5.68
C PRO A 59 8.45 -0.42 -6.27
N ASP A 60 7.37 -0.38 -7.05
CA ASP A 60 6.86 0.86 -7.67
C ASP A 60 6.30 1.81 -6.59
N PHE A 61 5.53 1.30 -5.63
CA PHE A 61 5.08 2.06 -4.45
C PHE A 61 6.26 2.65 -3.68
N MET A 62 7.35 1.89 -3.55
CA MET A 62 8.56 2.35 -2.86
C MET A 62 9.30 3.45 -3.63
N THR A 63 9.13 3.52 -4.94
CA THR A 63 9.87 4.39 -5.87
C THR A 63 9.09 5.66 -6.23
N ASP A 64 7.80 5.54 -6.53
CA ASP A 64 6.94 6.62 -7.06
C ASP A 64 6.79 7.82 -6.09
N TYR A 65 6.91 7.61 -4.78
CA TYR A 65 6.81 8.67 -3.76
C TYR A 65 8.18 9.15 -3.25
N ASN A 66 9.29 8.86 -3.92
CA ASN A 66 10.61 9.41 -3.56
C ASN A 66 10.89 10.81 -4.12
N PHE A 67 9.88 11.55 -4.60
CA PHE A 67 10.01 12.89 -5.16
C PHE A 67 9.37 13.98 -4.29
#